data_AF-A0A0N4UK26-F1
#
_entry.id   AF-A0A0N4UK26-F1
#
_cell.length_a   1.000
_cell.length_b   1.000
_cell.length_c   1.000
_cell.angle_alpha   90.00
_cell.angle_beta   90.00
_cell.angle_gamma   90.00
#
_symmetry.space_group_name_H-M   'P 1'
#
loop_
_entity.id
_entity.type
_entity.pdbx_description
1 polymer ?
#
loop_
_entity_poly.entity_id
_entity_poly.type
_entity_poly.pdbx_seq_one_letter_code
_entity_poly.pdbx_strand_id
1 'polypeptide(L)' 'MKRRIDAENVRIDCGVTKGSWTFPLFLSVLAATIASFQFGYHIGCINVPAKVIIEWYVESHQYLFSEKTSYEEVARFQCY' A
#
# COMPACT_ATOMS: atom_id res chain seq x y z
N MET A 1 -26.83 17.10 45.48
CA MET A 1 -26.98 15.77 44.85
C MET A 1 -25.74 15.49 44.00
N LYS A 2 -24.72 14.86 44.61
CA LYS A 2 -23.42 14.58 43.98
C LYS A 2 -23.54 13.31 43.14
N ARG A 3 -23.59 13.44 41.81
CA ARG A 3 -23.47 12.28 40.91
C ARG A 3 -22.03 11.77 40.98
N ARG A 4 -21.81 10.66 41.68
CA ARG A 4 -20.63 9.82 41.46
C ARG A 4 -20.83 9.16 40.11
N ILE A 5 -19.97 9.51 39.16
CA ILE A 5 -19.70 8.65 38.02
C ILE A 5 -18.80 7.57 38.61
N ASP A 6 -19.44 6.50 39.10
CA ASP A 6 -18.68 5.32 39.47
C ASP A 6 -18.10 4.77 38.19
N ALA A 7 -16.77 4.65 38.18
CA ALA A 7 -16.01 3.96 37.16
C ALA A 7 -16.55 2.54 37.07
N GLU A 8 -17.53 2.33 36.20
CA GLU A 8 -18.00 1.02 35.79
C GLU A 8 -16.85 0.37 35.02
N ASN A 9 -16.03 -0.29 35.83
CA ASN A 9 -15.17 -1.42 35.54
C ASN A 9 -15.52 -2.07 34.20
N VAL A 10 -14.96 -1.55 33.10
CA VAL A 10 -14.84 -2.27 31.83
C VAL A 10 -13.91 -3.44 32.10
N ARG A 11 -14.47 -4.50 32.69
CA ARG A 11 -13.85 -5.80 32.66
C ARG A 11 -13.87 -6.23 31.20
N ILE A 12 -12.75 -6.03 30.51
CA ILE A 12 -12.41 -6.91 29.41
C ILE A 12 -12.25 -8.27 30.07
N ASP A 13 -13.34 -9.04 30.09
CA ASP A 13 -13.30 -10.41 30.56
C ASP A 13 -12.31 -11.12 29.66
N CYS A 14 -11.12 -11.39 30.19
CA CYS A 14 -10.16 -12.33 29.63
C CYS A 14 -10.71 -13.75 29.86
N GLY A 15 -11.97 -13.97 29.49
CA GLY A 15 -12.43 -15.28 29.14
C GLY A 15 -11.63 -15.65 27.91
N VAL A 16 -10.82 -16.70 28.00
CA VAL A 16 -10.22 -17.36 26.85
C VAL A 16 -11.38 -17.67 25.90
N THR A 17 -11.69 -16.76 24.98
CA THR A 17 -12.58 -17.02 23.87
C THR A 17 -11.93 -18.18 23.16
N LYS A 18 -12.54 -19.37 23.23
CA LYS A 18 -12.13 -20.53 22.44
C LYS A 18 -12.12 -20.05 20.99
N GLY A 19 -10.95 -19.62 20.52
CA GLY A 19 -10.81 -18.92 19.26
C GLY A 19 -11.27 -19.86 18.16
N SER A 20 -12.33 -19.49 17.46
CA SER A 20 -12.82 -20.22 16.32
C SER A 20 -12.72 -19.33 15.10
N TRP A 21 -12.41 -19.93 13.95
CA TRP A 21 -12.47 -19.24 12.68
C TRP A 21 -13.92 -18.93 12.36
N THR A 22 -14.35 -17.73 12.67
CA THR A 22 -15.65 -17.23 12.25
C THR A 22 -15.54 -16.73 10.82
N PHE A 23 -16.59 -16.92 10.02
CA PHE A 23 -16.63 -16.41 8.65
C PHE A 23 -16.35 -14.88 8.57
N PRO A 24 -16.90 -14.03 9.47
CA PRO A 24 -16.55 -12.62 9.51
C PRO A 24 -15.06 -12.36 9.78
N LEU A 25 -14.42 -13.15 10.65
CA LEU A 25 -12.99 -13.05 10.93
C LEU A 25 -12.14 -13.43 9.72
N PHE A 26 -12.54 -14.49 9.00
CA PHE A 26 -11.85 -14.87 7.78
C PHE A 26 -11.94 -13.76 6.72
N LEU A 27 -13.13 -13.20 6.51
CA LEU A 27 -13.30 -12.08 5.58
C LEU A 27 -12.53 -10.83 6.00
N SER A 28 -12.45 -10.51 7.29
CA SER A 28 -11.68 -9.35 7.75
C SER A 28 -10.18 -9.53 7.53
N VAL A 29 -9.66 -10.74 7.74
CA VAL A 29 -8.26 -11.07 7.42
C VAL A 29 -8.03 -10.96 5.90
N LEU A 30 -8.90 -11.52 5.07
CA LEU A 30 -8.77 -11.39 3.62
C LEU A 30 -8.77 -9.93 3.17
N ALA A 31 -9.73 -9.12 3.64
CA ALA A 31 -9.81 -7.70 3.33
C ALA A 31 -8.52 -6.96 3.74
N ALA A 32 -7.98 -7.24 4.93
CA ALA A 32 -6.73 -6.66 5.39
C ALA A 32 -5.54 -7.09 4.53
N THR A 33 -5.46 -8.37 4.14
CA THR A 33 -4.35 -8.86 3.30
C THR A 33 -4.35 -8.30 1.88
N ILE A 34 -5.52 -7.98 1.30
CA ILE A 34 -5.61 -7.35 -0.03
C ILE A 34 -4.97 -5.96 -0.02
N ALA A 35 -5.20 -5.18 1.04
CA ALA A 35 -4.54 -3.88 1.20
C ALA A 35 -3.00 -4.02 1.31
N SER A 36 -2.51 -5.02 2.05
CA SER A 36 -1.07 -5.31 2.12
C SER A 36 -0.50 -5.82 0.79
N PHE A 37 -1.28 -6.58 0.02
CA PHE A 37 -0.89 -7.02 -1.32
C PHE A 37 -0.72 -5.84 -2.28
N GLN A 38 -1.61 -4.85 -2.21
CA GLN A 38 -1.50 -3.62 -3.00
C GLN A 38 -0.15 -2.91 -2.75
N PHE A 39 0.29 -2.85 -1.51
CA PHE A 39 1.61 -2.28 -1.18
C PHE A 39 2.74 -3.02 -1.89
N GLY A 40 2.77 -4.36 -1.80
CA GLY A 40 3.79 -5.16 -2.50
C GLY A 40 3.72 -5.03 -4.02
N TYR A 41 2.51 -5.02 -4.59
CA TYR A 41 2.31 -4.90 -6.02
C TYR A 41 2.81 -3.56 -6.56
N HIS A 42 2.49 -2.44 -5.90
CA HIS A 42 2.93 -1.12 -6.37
C HIS A 42 4.45 -0.94 -6.33
N ILE A 43 5.15 -1.55 -5.37
CA ILE A 43 6.61 -1.51 -5.33
C ILE A 43 7.20 -2.39 -6.44
N GLY A 44 6.62 -3.56 -6.70
CA GLY A 44 7.13 -4.48 -7.72
C GLY A 44 6.80 -4.09 -9.16
N CYS A 45 5.65 -3.45 -9.40
CA CYS A 45 5.13 -3.24 -10.75
C CYS A 45 5.90 -2.19 -11.56
N ILE A 46 6.66 -1.30 -10.91
CA ILE A 46 7.44 -0.26 -11.60
C ILE A 46 8.79 -0.78 -12.12
N ASN A 47 9.30 -1.88 -11.56
CA ASN A 47 10.64 -2.38 -11.87
C ASN A 47 10.70 -3.13 -13.20
N VAL A 48 9.66 -3.92 -13.51
CA VAL A 48 9.60 -4.71 -14.74
C VAL A 48 9.51 -3.83 -16.00
N PRO A 49 8.61 -2.83 -16.07
CA PRO A 49 8.48 -1.96 -17.24
C PRO A 49 9.37 -0.72 -17.18
N ALA A 50 10.40 -0.67 -16.32
CA ALA A 50 11.23 0.53 -16.14
C ALA A 50 11.76 1.11 -17.46
N LYS A 51 12.27 0.24 -18.35
CA LYS A 51 12.77 0.65 -19.68
C LYS A 51 11.68 1.30 -20.55
N VAL A 52 10.48 0.72 -20.56
CA VAL A 52 9.35 1.23 -21.33
C VAL A 52 8.90 2.60 -20.80
N ILE A 53 8.94 2.79 -19.47
CA ILE A 53 8.61 4.07 -18.85
C ILE A 53 9.64 5.14 -19.26
N ILE A 54 10.94 4.82 -19.24
CA ILE A 54 11.98 5.76 -19.67
C ILE A 54 11.84 6.09 -21.16
N GLU A 55 11.63 5.09 -22.02
CA GLU A 55 11.43 5.29 -23.46
C GLU A 55 10.23 6.21 -23.71
N TRP A 56 9.09 5.93 -23.06
CA TRP A 56 7.91 6.78 -23.13
C TRP A 56 8.18 8.21 -22.67
N TYR A 57 8.97 8.39 -21.61
CA TYR A 57 9.36 9.71 -21.13
C TYR A 57 10.22 10.46 -22.16
N VAL A 58 11.22 9.80 -22.74
CA VAL A 58 12.10 10.39 -23.75
C VAL A 58 11.31 10.80 -25.00
N GLU A 59 10.41 9.94 -25.47
CA GLU A 59 9.54 10.24 -26.60
C GLU A 59 8.58 11.39 -26.29
N SER A 60 8.00 11.41 -25.10
CA SER A 60 7.09 12.49 -24.66
C SER A 60 7.81 13.84 -24.54
N HIS A 61 9.04 13.85 -24.04
CA HIS A 61 9.86 15.06 -23.96
C HIS A 61 10.19 15.59 -25.36
N GLN A 62 10.57 14.70 -26.28
CA GLN A 62 10.80 15.07 -27.66
C GLN A 62 9.54 15.62 -28.33
N TYR A 63 8.37 15.03 -28.06
CA TYR A 63 7.11 15.49 -28.60
C TYR A 63 6.71 16.89 -28.08
N LEU A 64 6.86 17.15 -26.79
CA LEU A 64 6.43 18.41 -26.15
C LEU A 64 7.42 19.56 -26.36
N PHE A 65 8.72 19.29 -26.33
CA PHE A 65 9.76 20.31 -26.32
C PHE A 65 10.61 20.33 -27.59
N SER A 66 10.36 19.43 -28.56
CA SER A 66 11.18 19.25 -29.76
C SER A 66 12.66 18.95 -29.46
N GLU A 67 12.96 18.55 -28.22
CA GLU A 67 14.30 18.24 -27.74
C GLU A 67 14.29 16.82 -27.16
N LYS A 68 15.27 16.00 -27.54
CA LYS A 68 15.36 14.62 -27.07
C LYS A 68 16.28 14.55 -25.86
N THR A 69 15.73 14.18 -24.70
CA THR A 69 16.54 13.84 -23.52
C THR A 69 17.25 12.51 -23.73
N SER A 70 18.44 12.35 -23.16
CA SER A 70 19.17 11.08 -23.19
C SER A 70 18.51 10.04 -22.27
N TYR A 71 18.39 8.80 -22.76
CA TYR A 71 17.93 7.67 -21.95
C TYR A 71 18.74 7.54 -20.66
N GLU A 72 20.07 7.64 -20.75
CA GLU A 72 21.00 7.53 -19.61
C GLU A 72 20.77 8.61 -18.56
N GLU A 73 20.40 9.82 -19.00
CA GLU A 73 20.13 10.93 -18.10
C GLU A 73 18.85 10.70 -17.29
N VAL A 74 17.82 10.13 -17.91
CA VAL A 74 16.57 9.78 -17.23
C VAL A 74 16.76 8.54 -16.36
N ALA A 75 17.48 7.54 -16.86
CA ALA A 75 17.77 6.30 -16.16
C ALA A 75 18.54 6.53 -14.85
N ARG A 76 19.41 7.55 -14.78
CA ARG A 76 20.16 7.88 -13.54
C ARG A 76 19.25 8.16 -12.33
N PHE A 77 18.01 8.59 -12.57
CA PHE A 77 17.06 8.91 -11.50
C PHE A 77 16.23 7.69 -11.07
N GLN A 78 16.20 6.64 -11.88
CA GLN A 78 15.74 5.34 -11.44
C GLN A 78 16.91 4.60 -10.80
N CYS A 79 16.92 4.52 -9.47
CA CYS A 79 17.90 3.71 -8.75
C CYS A 79 17.64 2.22 -9.04
N TYR A 80 18.26 1.68 -10.08
CA TYR A 80 18.45 0.24 -10.33
C TYR A 80 19.73 -0.04 -11.12
#